data_AF-A0A453CBJ1-F1
#
_entry.id   AF-A0A453CBJ1-F1
#
_cell.length_a   1.000
_cell.length_b   1.000
_cell.length_c   1.000
_cell.angle_alpha   90.00
_cell.angle_beta   90.00
_cell.angle_gamma   90.00
#
_symmetry.space_group_name_H-M   'P 1'
#
loop_
_entity.id
_entity.type
_entity.pdbx_description
1 polymer ?
#
loop_
_entity_poly.entity_id
_entity_poly.type
_entity_poly.pdbx_seq_one_letter_code
_entity_poly.pdbx_strand_id
1 'polypeptide(L)'
;LSSLLLFIMSFYSFPETLHHEIGSVQARFYWAGEGDKQKYHMVRWSEICKPRDQGGLGIMSSKRMNLALLTRWLWRIANGDGDLWLQIVRQKYLRGQPLAFCARTGGSQFWQSVIQLLPVLRIGTSISIGTGSSTLFWLDRWAGDLPFAARFPDLFSIAVDPRISVETTLIDLGRLAFRRPFGPPEVAAWHDLLDAVALHEPDLSQPLDRLSWRLEPSGRFSTQSLYRAIAPSPSPAIFEYIWTIRLPLKIRIFMWQWIRGRLPSGVEVIKHHGPGDGLCPLCGTEETLNHIFFSCVSAQFLWGCLREVIGGVWCNTNFPDLLAEIQATPISGRHIRWLLIGVLAWTIWTVRNKLVIQRAPLRRATDAVFKLCGYLQLWRPLSRHQDRDAITTIISDLRAMALRLAPPLPPPPPEPD
;
A
#
# COMPACT_ATOMS: atom_id res chain seq x y z
N LEU A 1 3.69 -20.11 -15.35
CA LEU A 1 2.44 -19.44 -15.80
C LEU A 1 2.57 -17.92 -15.92
N SER A 2 3.11 -17.20 -14.93
CA SER A 2 3.15 -15.73 -14.94
C SER A 2 3.97 -15.10 -16.07
N SER A 3 5.01 -15.78 -16.58
CA SER A 3 5.89 -15.27 -17.64
C SER A 3 5.17 -15.06 -18.97
N LEU A 4 4.31 -15.99 -19.40
CA LEU A 4 3.53 -15.86 -20.63
C LEU A 4 2.55 -14.67 -20.54
N LEU A 5 1.87 -14.53 -19.40
CA LEU A 5 0.95 -13.42 -19.17
C LEU A 5 1.69 -12.07 -19.23
N LEU A 6 2.87 -11.98 -18.60
CA LEU A 6 3.72 -10.78 -18.64
C LEU A 6 4.17 -10.44 -20.07
N PHE A 7 4.55 -11.45 -20.85
CA PHE A 7 4.92 -11.27 -22.25
C PHE A 7 3.75 -10.68 -23.05
N ILE A 8 2.55 -11.27 -22.95
CA ILE A 8 1.38 -10.77 -23.71
C ILE A 8 1.00 -9.35 -23.25
N MET A 9 0.99 -9.08 -21.93
CA MET A 9 0.74 -7.75 -21.38
C MET A 9 1.79 -6.70 -21.79
N SER A 10 2.95 -7.11 -22.32
CA SER A 10 3.96 -6.18 -22.80
C SER A 10 3.69 -5.67 -24.22
N PHE A 11 2.80 -6.32 -24.98
CA PHE A 11 2.45 -5.93 -26.35
C PHE A 11 1.01 -5.47 -26.51
N TYR A 12 0.08 -6.01 -25.71
CA TYR A 12 -1.34 -5.76 -25.87
C TYR A 12 -1.91 -5.04 -24.66
N SER A 13 -2.71 -4.00 -24.91
CA SER A 13 -3.59 -3.45 -23.88
C SER A 13 -4.75 -4.41 -23.69
N PHE A 14 -4.92 -4.88 -22.46
CA PHE A 14 -6.00 -5.77 -22.12
C PHE A 14 -7.28 -4.99 -21.83
N PRO A 15 -8.45 -5.50 -22.24
CA PRO A 15 -9.71 -4.91 -21.85
C PRO A 15 -9.93 -5.05 -20.33
N GLU A 16 -10.71 -4.15 -19.76
CA GLU A 16 -11.00 -4.15 -18.31
C GLU A 16 -11.64 -5.48 -17.86
N THR A 17 -12.44 -6.11 -18.71
CA THR A 17 -13.06 -7.42 -18.47
C THR A 17 -12.03 -8.50 -18.21
N LEU A 18 -10.98 -8.59 -19.04
CA LEU A 18 -9.91 -9.57 -18.87
C LEU A 18 -9.11 -9.31 -17.58
N HIS A 19 -8.85 -8.05 -17.23
CA HIS A 19 -8.24 -7.71 -15.95
C HIS A 19 -9.09 -8.18 -14.77
N HIS A 20 -10.41 -8.00 -14.85
CA HIS A 20 -11.36 -8.45 -13.85
C HIS A 20 -11.40 -9.99 -13.74
N GLU A 21 -11.41 -10.72 -14.86
CA GLU A 21 -11.37 -12.18 -14.90
C GLU A 21 -10.09 -12.74 -14.26
N ILE A 22 -8.93 -12.20 -14.64
CA ILE A 22 -7.64 -12.58 -14.03
C ILE A 22 -7.68 -12.33 -12.52
N GLY A 23 -8.16 -11.14 -12.11
CA GLY A 23 -8.30 -10.79 -10.71
C GLY A 23 -9.26 -11.72 -9.96
N SER A 24 -10.37 -12.12 -10.57
CA SER A 24 -11.36 -13.04 -10.00
C SER A 24 -10.78 -14.44 -9.79
N VAL A 25 -10.03 -14.99 -10.75
CA VAL A 25 -9.35 -16.29 -10.59
C VAL A 25 -8.35 -16.23 -9.43
N GLN A 26 -7.52 -15.19 -9.38
CA GLN A 26 -6.54 -15.01 -8.30
C GLN A 26 -7.22 -14.81 -6.94
N ALA A 27 -8.32 -14.04 -6.89
CA ALA A 27 -9.08 -13.80 -5.67
C ALA A 27 -9.75 -15.07 -5.16
N ARG A 28 -10.38 -15.85 -6.04
CA ARG A 28 -10.97 -17.15 -5.69
C ARG A 28 -9.93 -18.11 -5.14
N PHE A 29 -8.75 -18.16 -5.76
CA PHE A 29 -7.65 -18.98 -5.25
C PHE A 29 -7.19 -18.51 -3.85
N TYR A 30 -7.03 -17.19 -3.66
CA TYR A 30 -6.57 -16.63 -2.38
C TYR A 30 -7.59 -16.85 -1.25
N TRP A 31 -8.87 -16.68 -1.55
CA TRP A 31 -9.97 -16.83 -0.60
C TRP A 31 -10.55 -18.25 -0.54
N ALA A 32 -9.96 -19.21 -1.25
CA ALA A 32 -10.33 -20.62 -1.12
C ALA A 32 -10.14 -21.08 0.34
N GLY A 33 -11.16 -21.72 0.90
CA GLY A 33 -11.07 -22.42 2.17
C GLY A 33 -10.59 -23.86 1.98
N GLU A 34 -10.75 -24.65 3.03
CA GLU A 34 -10.47 -26.09 2.98
C GLU A 34 -11.71 -26.83 2.46
N GLY A 35 -11.52 -27.72 1.49
CA GLY A 35 -12.62 -28.35 0.75
C GLY A 35 -13.43 -27.34 -0.07
N ASP A 36 -14.75 -27.55 -0.15
CA ASP A 36 -15.67 -26.67 -0.89
C ASP A 36 -16.07 -25.39 -0.14
N LYS A 37 -15.43 -25.09 0.99
CA LYS A 37 -15.76 -23.91 1.79
C LYS A 37 -15.10 -22.66 1.20
N GLN A 38 -15.89 -21.65 0.85
CA GLN A 38 -15.39 -20.33 0.49
C GLN A 38 -15.18 -19.48 1.75
N LYS A 39 -14.06 -18.75 1.83
CA LYS A 39 -13.87 -17.74 2.88
C LYS A 39 -14.55 -16.43 2.49
N TYR A 40 -14.97 -15.65 3.48
CA TYR A 40 -15.44 -14.29 3.24
C TYR A 40 -14.33 -13.43 2.62
N HIS A 41 -14.67 -12.70 1.56
CA HIS A 41 -13.79 -11.73 0.91
C HIS A 41 -13.70 -10.45 1.75
N MET A 42 -12.95 -10.51 2.86
CA MET A 42 -12.92 -9.42 3.84
C MET A 42 -12.20 -8.16 3.36
N VAL A 43 -11.27 -8.30 2.41
CA VAL A 43 -10.52 -7.17 1.85
C VAL A 43 -10.72 -7.13 0.35
N ARG A 44 -11.02 -5.93 -0.18
CA ARG A 44 -11.14 -5.70 -1.61
C ARG A 44 -9.85 -6.14 -2.33
N TRP A 45 -10.01 -6.86 -3.44
CA TRP A 45 -8.88 -7.39 -4.20
C TRP A 45 -7.86 -6.32 -4.63
N SER A 46 -8.34 -5.12 -5.00
CA SER A 46 -7.47 -4.00 -5.36
C SER A 46 -6.52 -3.55 -4.23
N GLU A 47 -6.94 -3.69 -2.96
CA GLU A 47 -6.10 -3.40 -1.79
C GLU A 47 -5.07 -4.49 -1.55
N ILE A 48 -5.45 -5.76 -1.76
CA ILE A 48 -4.54 -6.91 -1.68
C ILE A 48 -3.41 -6.78 -2.72
N CYS A 49 -3.74 -6.32 -3.93
CA CYS A 49 -2.78 -6.18 -5.02
C CYS A 49 -1.85 -4.96 -4.89
N LYS A 50 -1.97 -4.15 -3.83
CA LYS A 50 -0.98 -3.08 -3.59
C LYS A 50 0.38 -3.70 -3.19
N PRO A 51 1.50 -3.04 -3.52
CA PRO A 51 2.80 -3.32 -2.95
C PRO A 51 2.75 -3.36 -1.40
N ARG A 52 3.66 -4.10 -0.78
CA ARG A 52 3.69 -4.29 0.68
C ARG A 52 3.97 -3.00 1.44
N ASP A 53 4.93 -2.24 0.95
CA ASP A 53 5.27 -0.87 1.35
C ASP A 53 4.08 0.09 1.19
N GLN A 54 3.15 -0.22 0.29
CA GLN A 54 1.91 0.53 0.09
C GLN A 54 0.70 -0.20 0.67
N GLY A 55 0.93 -1.02 1.70
CA GLY A 55 -0.09 -1.67 2.51
C GLY A 55 -0.96 -2.71 1.82
N GLY A 56 -0.52 -3.30 0.71
CA GLY A 56 -1.11 -4.55 0.20
C GLY A 56 -0.28 -5.77 0.57
N LEU A 57 -0.56 -6.90 -0.07
CA LEU A 57 0.17 -8.16 0.13
C LEU A 57 1.30 -8.37 -0.88
N GLY A 58 1.39 -7.50 -1.89
CA GLY A 58 2.35 -7.61 -2.99
C GLY A 58 1.90 -8.58 -4.10
N ILE A 59 0.61 -8.91 -4.19
CA ILE A 59 0.08 -9.67 -5.32
C ILE A 59 0.03 -8.75 -6.55
N MET A 60 0.48 -9.23 -7.70
CA MET A 60 0.54 -8.42 -8.92
C MET A 60 -0.87 -8.07 -9.43
N SER A 61 -1.15 -6.77 -9.59
CA SER A 61 -2.31 -6.28 -10.34
C SER A 61 -2.03 -6.38 -11.85
N SER A 62 -2.81 -7.17 -12.57
CA SER A 62 -2.69 -7.33 -14.04
C SER A 62 -2.83 -6.00 -14.77
N LYS A 63 -3.85 -5.20 -14.42
CA LYS A 63 -4.08 -3.85 -14.97
C LYS A 63 -2.86 -2.94 -14.80
N ARG A 64 -2.37 -2.84 -13.58
CA ARG A 64 -1.22 -1.97 -13.27
C ARG A 64 0.06 -2.43 -13.96
N MET A 65 0.28 -3.74 -14.02
CA MET A 65 1.42 -4.31 -14.71
C MET A 65 1.34 -4.07 -16.22
N ASN A 66 0.17 -4.24 -16.83
CA ASN A 66 -0.04 -3.98 -18.26
C ASN A 66 0.22 -2.51 -18.61
N LEU A 67 -0.31 -1.56 -17.82
CA LEU A 67 -0.01 -0.14 -17.99
C LEU A 67 1.49 0.16 -17.87
N ALA A 68 2.16 -0.38 -16.86
CA ALA A 68 3.59 -0.15 -16.65
C ALA A 68 4.45 -0.73 -17.79
N LEU A 69 4.12 -1.93 -18.27
CA LEU A 69 4.82 -2.59 -19.38
C LEU A 69 4.61 -1.85 -20.70
N LEU A 70 3.38 -1.43 -21.01
CA LEU A 70 3.09 -0.68 -22.23
C LEU A 70 3.74 0.71 -22.23
N THR A 71 3.80 1.37 -21.08
CA THR A 71 4.47 2.68 -20.93
C THR A 71 5.95 2.61 -21.24
N ARG A 72 6.60 1.44 -21.06
CA ARG A 72 7.99 1.23 -21.47
C ARG A 72 8.22 1.52 -22.95
N TRP A 73 7.24 1.23 -23.82
CA TRP A 73 7.34 1.56 -25.24
C TRP A 73 7.40 3.07 -25.48
N LEU A 74 6.59 3.86 -24.77
CA LEU A 74 6.66 5.32 -24.86
C LEU A 74 8.03 5.84 -24.41
N TRP A 75 8.57 5.30 -23.32
CA TRP A 75 9.91 5.67 -22.85
C TRP A 75 10.99 5.41 -23.91
N ARG A 76 10.94 4.25 -24.57
CA ARG A 76 11.87 3.89 -25.65
C ARG A 76 11.72 4.82 -26.86
N ILE A 77 10.48 5.12 -27.24
CA ILE A 77 10.18 6.06 -28.34
C ILE A 77 10.72 7.45 -28.02
N ALA A 78 10.50 7.93 -26.80
CA ALA A 78 10.91 9.26 -26.35
C ALA A 78 12.44 9.42 -26.33
N ASN A 79 13.17 8.39 -25.87
CA ASN A 79 14.64 8.39 -25.84
C ASN A 79 15.30 7.97 -27.16
N GLY A 80 14.51 7.63 -28.17
CA GLY A 80 15.06 7.13 -29.43
C GLY A 80 15.75 5.77 -29.32
N ASP A 81 15.40 4.97 -28.31
CA ASP A 81 15.95 3.63 -28.07
C ASP A 81 15.24 2.59 -28.94
N GLY A 82 15.71 2.40 -30.17
CA GLY A 82 15.26 1.34 -31.05
C GLY A 82 15.76 1.46 -32.49
N ASP A 83 15.65 0.37 -33.23
CA ASP A 83 16.13 0.26 -34.60
C ASP A 83 14.97 0.48 -35.61
N LEU A 84 14.79 -0.46 -36.55
CA LEU A 84 13.79 -0.39 -37.62
C LEU A 84 12.36 -0.15 -37.11
N TRP A 85 11.96 -0.79 -36.00
CA TRP A 85 10.61 -0.63 -35.46
C TRP A 85 10.33 0.82 -35.02
N LEU A 86 11.36 1.51 -34.49
CA LEU A 86 11.23 2.90 -34.06
C LEU A 86 11.15 3.84 -35.27
N GLN A 87 11.89 3.55 -36.34
CA GLN A 87 11.78 4.30 -37.60
C GLN A 87 10.36 4.19 -38.18
N ILE A 88 9.77 2.98 -38.18
CA ILE A 88 8.39 2.77 -38.60
C ILE A 88 7.42 3.59 -37.75
N VAL A 89 7.57 3.58 -36.42
CA VAL A 89 6.73 4.35 -35.50
C VAL A 89 6.86 5.86 -35.76
N ARG A 90 8.09 6.35 -35.93
CA ARG A 90 8.38 7.77 -36.22
C ARG A 90 7.72 8.20 -37.52
N GLN A 91 7.89 7.45 -38.59
CA GLN A 91 7.34 7.80 -39.91
C GLN A 91 5.81 7.67 -39.96
N LYS A 92 5.26 6.59 -39.41
CA LYS A 92 3.82 6.31 -39.51
C LYS A 92 2.98 7.18 -38.57
N TYR A 93 3.44 7.37 -37.32
CA TYR A 93 2.65 7.98 -36.26
C TYR A 93 3.14 9.36 -35.85
N LEU A 94 4.45 9.55 -35.63
CA LEU A 94 4.96 10.86 -35.19
C LEU A 94 5.05 11.88 -36.31
N ARG A 95 5.35 11.45 -37.55
CA ARG A 95 5.42 12.28 -38.77
C ARG A 95 6.26 13.55 -38.59
N GLY A 96 7.42 13.39 -37.94
CA GLY A 96 8.35 14.49 -37.64
C GLY A 96 8.00 15.33 -36.41
N GLN A 97 6.85 15.11 -35.76
CA GLN A 97 6.50 15.81 -34.51
C GLN A 97 7.12 15.13 -33.28
N PRO A 98 7.46 15.90 -32.23
CA PRO A 98 7.84 15.31 -30.96
C PRO A 98 6.67 14.53 -30.33
N LEU A 99 7.01 13.53 -29.50
CA LEU A 99 6.02 12.64 -28.89
C LEU A 99 4.94 13.41 -28.10
N ALA A 100 5.31 14.51 -27.44
CA ALA A 100 4.39 15.33 -26.65
C ALA A 100 3.30 16.03 -27.48
N PHE A 101 3.60 16.32 -28.75
CA PHE A 101 2.71 17.02 -29.69
C PHE A 101 1.91 16.08 -30.58
N CYS A 102 2.32 14.81 -30.68
CA CYS A 102 1.68 13.83 -31.55
C CYS A 102 0.16 13.70 -31.32
N ALA A 103 -0.57 13.44 -32.41
CA ALA A 103 -2.00 13.18 -32.38
C ALA A 103 -2.31 11.90 -31.59
N ARG A 104 -3.34 11.97 -30.75
CA ARG A 104 -3.78 10.83 -29.91
C ARG A 104 -4.78 9.92 -30.61
N THR A 105 -5.27 10.30 -31.79
CA THR A 105 -6.34 9.60 -32.51
C THR A 105 -5.84 8.97 -33.81
N GLY A 106 -6.43 7.84 -34.19
CA GLY A 106 -6.07 7.10 -35.41
C GLY A 106 -4.80 6.24 -35.27
N GLY A 107 -4.62 5.29 -36.19
CA GLY A 107 -3.49 4.36 -36.18
C GLY A 107 -3.85 2.95 -35.73
N SER A 108 -2.83 2.11 -35.53
CA SER A 108 -3.04 0.71 -35.12
C SER A 108 -3.53 0.60 -33.68
N GLN A 109 -4.13 -0.55 -33.34
CA GLN A 109 -4.54 -0.85 -31.96
C GLN A 109 -3.38 -0.73 -30.96
N PHE A 110 -2.17 -1.15 -31.35
CA PHE A 110 -0.95 -0.98 -30.55
C PHE A 110 -0.65 0.50 -30.31
N TRP A 111 -0.63 1.33 -31.36
CA TRP A 111 -0.33 2.75 -31.21
C TRP A 111 -1.35 3.45 -30.31
N GLN A 112 -2.63 3.19 -30.54
CA GLN A 112 -3.72 3.73 -29.73
C GLN A 112 -3.59 3.34 -28.25
N SER A 113 -3.22 2.08 -27.99
CA SER A 113 -2.98 1.58 -26.64
C SER A 113 -1.80 2.27 -25.95
N VAL A 114 -0.74 2.56 -26.69
CA VAL A 114 0.51 3.11 -26.14
C VAL A 114 0.41 4.63 -25.98
N ILE A 115 -0.09 5.38 -26.97
CA ILE A 115 -0.12 6.85 -26.95
C ILE A 115 -1.04 7.42 -25.85
N GLN A 116 -2.11 6.69 -25.49
CA GLN A 116 -3.00 7.07 -24.39
C GLN A 116 -2.31 7.02 -23.02
N LEU A 117 -1.17 6.32 -22.90
CA LEU A 117 -0.38 6.22 -21.67
C LEU A 117 0.62 7.37 -21.50
N LEU A 118 0.61 8.37 -22.37
CA LEU A 118 1.49 9.54 -22.23
C LEU A 118 1.35 10.24 -20.86
N PRO A 119 0.13 10.43 -20.29
CA PRO A 119 -0.01 10.94 -18.92
C PRO A 119 0.61 10.02 -17.87
N VAL A 120 0.63 8.70 -18.10
CA VAL A 120 1.23 7.72 -17.19
C VAL A 120 2.75 7.80 -17.24
N LEU A 121 3.34 7.98 -18.43
CA LEU A 121 4.77 8.23 -18.60
C LEU A 121 5.21 9.46 -17.79
N ARG A 122 4.43 10.55 -17.86
CA ARG A 122 4.70 11.83 -17.18
C ARG A 122 4.84 11.74 -15.67
N ILE A 123 4.25 10.72 -15.04
CA ILE A 123 4.39 10.49 -13.60
C ILE A 123 5.87 10.28 -13.23
N GLY A 124 6.62 9.60 -14.09
CA GLY A 124 8.00 9.20 -13.82
C GLY A 124 9.08 9.98 -14.57
N THR A 125 8.72 10.94 -15.41
CA THR A 125 9.70 11.70 -16.22
C THR A 125 10.03 13.06 -15.61
N SER A 126 11.26 13.50 -15.83
CA SER A 126 11.72 14.88 -15.69
C SER A 126 12.51 15.26 -16.94
N ILE A 127 12.41 16.51 -17.39
CA ILE A 127 13.04 16.98 -18.62
C ILE A 127 14.02 18.10 -18.30
N SER A 128 15.26 17.94 -18.76
CA SER A 128 16.22 19.03 -18.84
C SER A 128 16.02 19.74 -20.17
N ILE A 129 15.76 21.05 -20.14
CA ILE A 129 15.49 21.84 -21.34
C ILE A 129 16.77 22.10 -22.11
N GLY A 130 16.77 21.75 -23.39
CA GLY A 130 17.72 22.25 -24.39
C GLY A 130 17.04 23.36 -25.19
N THR A 131 16.39 22.99 -26.30
CA THR A 131 15.59 23.94 -27.12
C THR A 131 14.19 24.18 -26.56
N GLY A 132 13.61 23.22 -25.84
CA GLY A 132 12.23 23.27 -25.35
C GLY A 132 11.17 23.00 -26.41
N SER A 133 11.57 22.70 -27.66
CA SER A 133 10.68 22.48 -28.80
C SER A 133 9.86 21.19 -28.67
N SER A 134 10.36 20.22 -27.89
CA SER A 134 9.77 18.90 -27.69
C SER A 134 9.01 18.77 -26.37
N THR A 135 8.91 19.86 -25.60
CA THR A 135 8.42 19.88 -24.23
C THR A 135 7.22 20.80 -24.09
N LEU A 136 6.14 20.32 -23.46
CA LEU A 136 4.94 21.12 -23.17
C LEU A 136 5.14 21.93 -21.89
N PHE A 137 4.94 23.25 -21.99
CA PHE A 137 5.14 24.20 -20.89
C PHE A 137 4.34 23.82 -19.63
N TRP A 138 3.06 23.51 -19.81
CA TRP A 138 2.15 23.24 -18.68
C TRP A 138 2.21 21.81 -18.17
N LEU A 139 2.39 20.83 -19.08
CA LEU A 139 2.06 19.43 -18.81
C LEU A 139 3.28 18.55 -18.53
N ASP A 140 4.46 18.96 -18.97
CA ASP A 140 5.70 18.24 -18.72
C ASP A 140 6.44 18.83 -17.52
N ARG A 141 7.29 18.01 -16.88
CA ARG A 141 8.06 18.40 -15.71
C ARG A 141 9.44 18.85 -16.12
N TRP A 142 9.59 20.14 -16.34
CA TRP A 142 10.84 20.74 -16.78
C TRP A 142 11.39 21.80 -15.84
N ALA A 143 10.56 22.30 -14.92
CA ALA A 143 10.95 23.26 -13.88
C ALA A 143 10.40 22.83 -12.51
N GLY A 144 11.26 22.23 -11.69
CA GLY A 144 10.92 21.71 -10.35
C GLY A 144 10.23 20.33 -10.32
N ASP A 145 9.60 20.03 -9.19
CA ASP A 145 9.07 18.68 -8.87
C ASP A 145 7.67 18.38 -9.39
N LEU A 146 6.95 19.38 -9.90
CA LEU A 146 5.59 19.25 -10.41
C LEU A 146 5.47 19.97 -11.76
N PRO A 147 4.65 19.46 -12.70
CA PRO A 147 4.32 20.22 -13.90
C PRO A 147 3.58 21.51 -13.51
N PHE A 148 3.76 22.59 -14.28
CA PHE A 148 3.13 23.87 -13.98
C PHE A 148 1.61 23.82 -13.93
N ALA A 149 0.96 22.93 -14.69
CA ALA A 149 -0.49 22.71 -14.59
C ALA A 149 -0.95 22.26 -13.19
N ALA A 150 -0.10 21.52 -12.47
CA ALA A 150 -0.40 21.08 -11.10
C ALA A 150 0.00 22.12 -10.05
N ARG A 151 1.07 22.89 -10.31
CA ARG A 151 1.54 23.94 -9.39
C ARG A 151 0.69 25.21 -9.47
N PHE A 152 0.16 25.54 -10.65
CA PHE A 152 -0.62 26.74 -10.93
C PHE A 152 -1.96 26.38 -11.61
N PRO A 153 -2.85 25.65 -10.92
CA PRO A 153 -4.09 25.14 -11.51
C PRO A 153 -5.02 26.26 -11.98
N ASP A 154 -5.06 27.40 -11.28
CA ASP A 154 -5.93 28.52 -11.62
C ASP A 154 -5.53 29.16 -12.95
N LEU A 155 -4.23 29.40 -13.16
CA LEU A 155 -3.69 29.89 -14.44
C LEU A 155 -3.90 28.88 -15.56
N PHE A 156 -3.60 27.61 -15.30
CA PHE A 156 -3.76 26.54 -16.30
C PHE A 156 -5.22 26.40 -16.76
N SER A 157 -6.18 26.55 -15.85
CA SER A 157 -7.61 26.44 -16.15
C SER A 157 -8.10 27.46 -17.20
N ILE A 158 -7.42 28.61 -17.29
CA ILE A 158 -7.75 29.70 -18.20
C ILE A 158 -6.77 29.83 -19.36
N ALA A 159 -5.78 28.94 -19.49
CA ALA A 159 -4.86 28.94 -20.63
C ALA A 159 -5.62 28.74 -21.95
N VAL A 160 -5.28 29.54 -22.97
CA VAL A 160 -5.84 29.40 -24.32
C VAL A 160 -5.27 28.15 -24.99
N ASP A 161 -3.95 27.97 -24.89
CA ASP A 161 -3.25 26.78 -25.40
C ASP A 161 -2.55 26.01 -24.25
N PRO A 162 -3.21 24.99 -23.68
CA PRO A 162 -2.61 24.09 -22.69
C PRO A 162 -1.42 23.25 -23.21
N ARG A 163 -1.21 23.23 -24.53
CA ARG A 163 -0.17 22.43 -25.20
C ARG A 163 0.93 23.29 -25.83
N ILE A 164 1.06 24.55 -25.41
CA ILE A 164 2.15 25.42 -25.87
C ILE A 164 3.53 24.84 -25.50
N SER A 165 4.52 24.99 -26.38
CA SER A 165 5.88 24.49 -26.15
C SER A 165 6.68 25.41 -25.22
N VAL A 166 7.64 24.84 -24.50
CA VAL A 166 8.59 25.60 -23.68
C VAL A 166 9.39 26.58 -24.54
N GLU A 167 9.85 26.15 -25.71
CA GLU A 167 10.56 27.01 -26.68
C GLU A 167 9.79 28.29 -26.99
N THR A 168 8.50 28.14 -27.35
CA THR A 168 7.64 29.26 -27.71
C THR A 168 7.49 30.25 -26.56
N THR A 169 7.37 29.73 -25.34
CA THR A 169 7.17 30.55 -24.13
C THR A 169 8.44 31.19 -23.60
N LEU A 170 9.60 30.56 -23.77
CA LEU A 170 10.87 31.12 -23.30
C LEU A 170 11.39 32.22 -24.24
N ILE A 171 11.03 32.16 -25.53
CA ILE A 171 11.30 33.26 -26.48
C ILE A 171 10.47 34.49 -26.12
N ASP A 172 9.19 34.28 -25.80
CA ASP A 172 8.26 35.35 -25.45
C ASP A 172 7.17 34.81 -24.51
N LEU A 173 7.30 35.13 -23.22
CA LEU A 173 6.32 34.75 -22.21
C LEU A 173 4.94 35.38 -22.48
N GLY A 174 4.87 36.47 -23.25
CA GLY A 174 3.62 37.08 -23.70
C GLY A 174 2.79 36.16 -24.62
N ARG A 175 3.38 35.09 -25.16
CA ARG A 175 2.64 34.06 -25.89
C ARG A 175 1.78 33.15 -25.00
N LEU A 176 1.96 33.20 -23.68
CA LEU A 176 1.02 32.61 -22.74
C LEU A 176 -0.29 33.41 -22.75
N ALA A 177 -1.18 33.04 -23.67
CA ALA A 177 -2.50 33.65 -23.79
C ALA A 177 -3.49 33.03 -22.80
N PHE A 178 -4.33 33.88 -22.20
CA PHE A 178 -5.36 33.48 -21.25
C PHE A 178 -6.74 33.93 -21.72
N ARG A 179 -7.76 33.12 -21.45
CA ARG A 179 -9.15 33.31 -21.92
C ARG A 179 -9.86 34.49 -21.28
N ARG A 180 -9.33 35.01 -20.17
CA ARG A 180 -9.84 36.15 -19.42
C ARG A 180 -8.72 36.87 -18.67
N PRO A 181 -8.93 38.12 -18.23
CA PRO A 181 -8.02 38.81 -17.32
C PRO A 181 -7.86 38.06 -15.99
N PHE A 182 -6.73 38.31 -15.32
CA PHE A 182 -6.43 37.76 -14.01
C PHE A 182 -7.26 38.42 -12.91
N GLY A 183 -7.75 37.59 -11.98
CA GLY A 183 -8.18 38.06 -10.68
C GLY A 183 -7.00 38.12 -9.70
N PRO A 184 -7.23 38.56 -8.45
CA PRO A 184 -6.20 38.62 -7.43
C PRO A 184 -5.40 37.31 -7.21
N PRO A 185 -6.00 36.11 -7.15
CA PRO A 185 -5.22 34.89 -6.96
C PRO A 185 -4.37 34.54 -8.18
N GLU A 186 -4.85 34.78 -9.40
CA GLU A 186 -4.08 34.54 -10.61
C GLU A 186 -2.91 35.51 -10.77
N VAL A 187 -3.06 36.77 -10.33
CA VAL A 187 -1.94 37.74 -10.31
C VAL A 187 -0.81 37.25 -9.42
N ALA A 188 -1.11 36.75 -8.21
CA ALA A 188 -0.09 36.20 -7.33
C ALA A 188 0.57 34.95 -7.96
N ALA A 189 -0.23 34.00 -8.46
CA ALA A 189 0.26 32.80 -9.11
C ALA A 189 1.11 33.11 -10.37
N TRP A 190 0.81 34.19 -11.08
CA TRP A 190 1.56 34.63 -12.25
C TRP A 190 2.98 35.07 -11.88
N HIS A 191 3.12 35.88 -10.83
CA HIS A 191 4.46 36.27 -10.34
C HIS A 191 5.27 35.06 -9.90
N ASP A 192 4.66 34.14 -9.12
CA ASP A 192 5.33 32.91 -8.69
C ASP A 192 5.75 32.01 -9.87
N LEU A 193 4.98 32.02 -10.95
CA LEU A 193 5.31 31.32 -12.19
C LEU A 193 6.48 31.97 -12.91
N LEU A 194 6.50 33.31 -13.02
CA LEU A 194 7.62 34.04 -13.60
C LEU A 194 8.92 33.77 -12.85
N ASP A 195 8.88 33.80 -11.51
CA ASP A 195 10.03 33.47 -10.67
C ASP A 195 10.47 32.02 -10.87
N ALA A 196 9.53 31.09 -10.97
CA ALA A 196 9.84 29.68 -11.24
C ALA A 196 10.52 29.48 -12.60
N VAL A 197 10.10 30.21 -13.63
CA VAL A 197 10.70 30.18 -14.97
C VAL A 197 12.09 30.82 -14.95
N ALA A 198 12.24 31.97 -14.30
CA ALA A 198 13.52 32.70 -14.22
C ALA A 198 14.63 31.88 -13.54
N LEU A 199 14.27 31.01 -12.59
CA LEU A 199 15.22 30.10 -11.92
C LEU A 199 15.68 28.94 -12.80
N HIS A 200 15.07 28.70 -13.96
CA HIS A 200 15.38 27.58 -14.84
C HIS A 200 15.88 28.10 -16.19
N GLU A 201 17.17 28.47 -16.24
CA GLU A 201 17.82 28.83 -17.50
C GLU A 201 18.00 27.58 -18.38
N PRO A 202 17.59 27.62 -19.66
CA PRO A 202 17.80 26.52 -20.58
C PRO A 202 19.30 26.34 -20.84
N ASP A 203 19.76 25.08 -20.88
CA ASP A 203 21.15 24.79 -21.22
C ASP A 203 21.34 24.90 -22.73
N LEU A 204 21.69 26.10 -23.19
CA LEU A 204 21.90 26.42 -24.61
C LEU A 204 23.05 25.62 -25.25
N SER A 205 23.89 24.94 -24.46
CA SER A 205 24.92 24.03 -24.98
C SER A 205 24.33 22.69 -25.47
N GLN A 206 23.09 22.36 -25.09
CA GLN A 206 22.41 21.13 -25.46
C GLN A 206 21.38 21.39 -26.57
N PRO A 207 21.56 20.81 -27.78
CA PRO A 207 20.64 21.06 -28.89
C PRO A 207 19.28 20.35 -28.73
N LEU A 208 19.14 19.42 -27.79
CA LEU A 208 17.95 18.58 -27.62
C LEU A 208 17.56 18.46 -26.15
N ASP A 209 16.25 18.47 -25.89
CA ASP A 209 15.69 18.21 -24.57
C ASP A 209 16.05 16.79 -24.10
N ARG A 210 16.51 16.66 -22.84
CA ARG A 210 16.90 15.37 -22.27
C ARG A 210 15.87 14.86 -21.27
N LEU A 211 15.32 13.70 -21.57
CA LEU A 211 14.39 12.99 -20.69
C LEU A 211 15.16 12.15 -19.67
N SER A 212 14.80 12.26 -18.39
CA SER A 212 15.33 11.43 -17.31
C SER A 212 14.20 10.76 -16.53
N TRP A 213 14.48 9.55 -16.03
CA TRP A 213 13.53 8.81 -15.19
C TRP A 213 13.76 9.15 -13.72
N ARG A 214 12.86 9.93 -13.12
CA ARG A 214 13.04 10.43 -11.75
C ARG A 214 12.67 9.44 -10.65
N LEU A 215 12.00 8.34 -10.99
CA LEU A 215 11.59 7.33 -9.99
C LEU A 215 12.72 6.37 -9.62
N GLU A 216 13.89 6.51 -10.26
CA GLU A 216 15.10 5.75 -9.96
C GLU A 216 16.30 6.70 -9.90
N PRO A 217 17.21 6.56 -8.92
CA PRO A 217 18.43 7.37 -8.87
C PRO A 217 19.31 7.25 -10.11
N SER A 218 19.20 6.13 -10.84
CA SER A 218 19.95 5.88 -12.08
C SER A 218 19.50 6.74 -13.26
N GLY A 219 18.35 7.42 -13.17
CA GLY A 219 17.76 8.13 -14.31
C GLY A 219 17.19 7.21 -15.39
N ARG A 220 17.23 5.88 -15.21
CA ARG A 220 16.77 4.88 -16.19
C ARG A 220 15.39 4.35 -15.84
N PHE A 221 14.57 4.14 -16.88
CA PHE A 221 13.24 3.57 -16.72
C PHE A 221 13.27 2.17 -16.11
N SER A 222 12.37 1.95 -15.16
CA SER A 222 12.08 0.65 -14.59
C SER A 222 10.57 0.43 -14.52
N THR A 223 10.11 -0.69 -15.09
CA THR A 223 8.70 -1.10 -14.99
C THR A 223 8.27 -1.21 -13.53
N GLN A 224 9.19 -1.62 -12.64
CA GLN A 224 8.90 -1.78 -11.21
C GLN A 224 8.66 -0.45 -10.52
N SER A 225 9.48 0.58 -10.77
CA SER A 225 9.25 1.90 -10.17
C SER A 225 7.98 2.55 -10.71
N LEU A 226 7.69 2.40 -12.01
CA LEU A 226 6.42 2.87 -12.54
C LEU A 226 5.24 2.15 -11.88
N TYR A 227 5.26 0.82 -11.84
CA TYR A 227 4.22 -0.01 -11.21
C TYR A 227 3.94 0.42 -9.76
N ARG A 228 4.97 0.81 -9.01
CA ARG A 228 4.82 1.35 -7.65
C ARG A 228 4.22 2.75 -7.67
N ALA A 229 4.66 3.64 -8.56
CA ALA A 229 4.18 5.02 -8.61
C ALA A 229 2.71 5.15 -9.06
N ILE A 230 2.24 4.25 -9.93
CA ILE A 230 0.84 4.25 -10.41
C ILE A 230 -0.11 3.46 -9.49
N ALA A 231 0.36 3.11 -8.29
CA ALA A 231 -0.48 2.47 -7.31
C ALA A 231 -1.53 3.44 -6.74
N PRO A 232 -2.73 2.95 -6.41
CA PRO A 232 -3.72 3.76 -5.71
C PRO A 232 -3.19 4.18 -4.34
N SER A 233 -3.55 5.39 -3.92
CA SER A 233 -3.27 6.14 -2.67
C SER A 233 -2.24 5.55 -1.69
N PRO A 234 -1.29 6.37 -1.20
CA PRO A 234 -0.32 5.93 -0.21
C PRO A 234 -1.04 5.33 1.00
N SER A 235 -0.52 4.20 1.46
CA SER A 235 -1.06 3.51 2.60
C SER A 235 -0.49 4.10 3.89
N PRO A 236 -1.21 4.02 5.02
CA PRO A 236 -0.67 4.39 6.31
C PRO A 236 0.70 3.74 6.57
N ALA A 237 1.66 4.52 7.05
CA ALA A 237 3.05 4.09 7.30
C ALA A 237 3.14 2.84 8.20
N ILE A 238 2.13 2.60 9.03
CA ILE A 238 2.03 1.40 9.88
C ILE A 238 2.18 0.09 9.09
N PHE A 239 1.70 0.04 7.85
CA PHE A 239 1.79 -1.19 7.06
C PHE A 239 3.21 -1.52 6.62
N GLU A 240 4.08 -0.52 6.42
CA GLU A 240 5.51 -0.76 6.17
C GLU A 240 6.15 -1.48 7.36
N TYR A 241 5.83 -1.03 8.58
CA TYR A 241 6.34 -1.63 9.80
C TYR A 241 5.91 -3.09 9.95
N ILE A 242 4.64 -3.44 9.70
CA ILE A 242 4.14 -4.83 9.84
C ILE A 242 5.01 -5.82 9.07
N TRP A 243 5.41 -5.46 7.85
CA TRP A 243 6.17 -6.37 7.00
C TRP A 243 7.61 -6.57 7.46
N THR A 244 8.15 -5.65 8.25
CA THR A 244 9.51 -5.72 8.82
C THR A 244 9.57 -6.47 10.16
N ILE A 245 8.43 -6.66 10.85
CA ILE A 245 8.38 -7.42 12.11
C ILE A 245 8.75 -8.89 11.85
N ARG A 246 9.55 -9.47 12.74
CA ARG A 246 9.97 -10.89 12.66
C ARG A 246 8.89 -11.83 13.21
N LEU A 247 7.78 -11.86 12.51
CA LEU A 247 6.65 -12.75 12.77
C LEU A 247 6.40 -13.67 11.57
N PRO A 248 5.82 -14.87 11.77
CA PRO A 248 5.39 -15.71 10.67
C PRO A 248 4.47 -14.93 9.71
N LEU A 249 4.55 -15.22 8.42
CA LEU A 249 3.79 -14.49 7.40
C LEU A 249 2.27 -14.50 7.68
N LYS A 250 1.74 -15.63 8.17
CA LYS A 250 0.34 -15.78 8.59
C LYS A 250 -0.07 -14.72 9.63
N ILE A 251 0.81 -14.42 10.58
CA ILE A 251 0.54 -13.48 11.66
C ILE A 251 0.65 -12.04 11.16
N ARG A 252 1.61 -11.74 10.28
CA ARG A 252 1.68 -10.44 9.61
C ARG A 252 0.43 -10.15 8.77
N ILE A 253 -0.08 -11.14 8.03
CA ILE A 253 -1.35 -11.02 7.28
C ILE A 253 -2.56 -10.86 8.23
N PHE A 254 -2.57 -11.54 9.36
CA PHE A 254 -3.60 -11.37 10.39
C PHE A 254 -3.60 -9.94 10.96
N MET A 255 -2.44 -9.42 11.36
CA MET A 255 -2.31 -8.04 11.84
C MET A 255 -2.68 -7.02 10.75
N TRP A 256 -2.27 -7.27 9.51
CA TRP A 256 -2.65 -6.45 8.36
C TRP A 256 -4.18 -6.37 8.18
N GLN A 257 -4.91 -7.47 8.35
CA GLN A 257 -6.38 -7.48 8.34
C GLN A 257 -6.98 -6.76 9.55
N TRP A 258 -6.41 -6.97 10.74
CA TRP A 258 -6.87 -6.30 11.96
C TRP A 258 -6.83 -4.79 11.82
N ILE A 259 -5.68 -4.23 11.40
CA ILE A 259 -5.50 -2.77 11.25
C ILE A 259 -6.43 -2.19 10.20
N ARG A 260 -6.79 -2.96 9.17
CA ARG A 260 -7.77 -2.55 8.15
C ARG A 260 -9.22 -2.64 8.59
N GLY A 261 -9.50 -3.18 9.77
CA GLY A 261 -10.87 -3.42 10.21
C GLY A 261 -11.51 -4.64 9.55
N ARG A 262 -10.73 -5.56 8.97
CA ARG A 262 -11.22 -6.61 8.04
C ARG A 262 -11.05 -8.03 8.57
N LEU A 263 -11.26 -8.22 9.87
CA LEU A 263 -11.38 -9.54 10.47
C LEU A 263 -12.86 -9.88 10.71
N PRO A 264 -13.28 -11.17 10.67
CA PRO A 264 -14.66 -11.60 10.91
C PRO A 264 -15.08 -11.45 12.39
N SER A 265 -15.27 -10.22 12.85
CA SER A 265 -15.99 -9.92 14.08
C SER A 265 -17.50 -10.10 13.88
N GLY A 266 -18.29 -10.23 14.94
CA GLY A 266 -19.74 -10.41 14.84
C GLY A 266 -20.40 -9.34 13.96
N VAL A 267 -20.03 -8.08 14.17
CA VAL A 267 -20.53 -6.94 13.36
C VAL A 267 -20.16 -7.08 11.89
N GLU A 268 -18.91 -7.45 11.56
CA GLU A 268 -18.49 -7.62 10.17
C GLU A 268 -19.12 -8.85 9.52
N VAL A 269 -19.32 -9.94 10.27
CA VAL A 269 -20.01 -11.13 9.77
C VAL A 269 -21.46 -10.81 9.39
N ILE A 270 -22.20 -10.04 10.20
CA ILE A 270 -23.55 -9.58 9.86
C ILE A 270 -23.56 -8.73 8.59
N LYS A 271 -22.63 -7.77 8.47
CA LYS A 271 -22.52 -6.94 7.26
C LYS A 271 -22.30 -7.76 5.99
N HIS A 272 -21.71 -8.95 6.13
CA HIS A 272 -21.49 -9.91 5.05
C HIS A 272 -22.59 -10.99 4.95
N HIS A 273 -23.77 -10.78 5.57
CA HIS A 273 -24.90 -11.72 5.61
C HIS A 273 -24.53 -13.10 6.19
N GLY A 274 -23.53 -13.14 7.06
CA GLY A 274 -23.14 -14.35 7.78
C GLY A 274 -24.01 -14.61 9.02
N PRO A 275 -23.83 -15.76 9.67
CA PRO A 275 -24.62 -16.16 10.83
C PRO A 275 -24.22 -15.39 12.10
N GLY A 276 -25.21 -15.11 12.96
CA GLY A 276 -25.00 -14.51 14.28
C GLY A 276 -25.87 -13.28 14.54
N ASP A 277 -25.78 -12.74 15.76
CA ASP A 277 -26.49 -11.55 16.25
C ASP A 277 -25.58 -10.32 16.39
N GLY A 278 -24.29 -10.46 16.08
CA GLY A 278 -23.31 -9.39 16.14
C GLY A 278 -22.80 -9.09 17.56
N LEU A 279 -23.22 -9.89 18.54
CA LEU A 279 -22.88 -9.70 19.94
C LEU A 279 -21.71 -10.61 20.36
N CYS A 280 -20.99 -10.17 21.38
CA CYS A 280 -19.89 -10.90 21.96
C CYS A 280 -20.44 -12.07 22.79
N PRO A 281 -20.00 -13.32 22.55
CA PRO A 281 -20.51 -14.49 23.27
C PRO A 281 -20.15 -14.50 24.76
N LEU A 282 -19.21 -13.65 25.20
CA LEU A 282 -18.73 -13.60 26.58
C LEU A 282 -19.43 -12.54 27.44
N CYS A 283 -19.87 -11.43 26.85
CA CYS A 283 -20.38 -10.29 27.61
C CYS A 283 -21.63 -9.62 26.99
N GLY A 284 -22.11 -10.10 25.84
CA GLY A 284 -23.35 -9.64 25.22
C GLY A 284 -23.29 -8.26 24.56
N THR A 285 -22.17 -7.55 24.58
CA THR A 285 -22.01 -6.26 23.90
C THR A 285 -21.70 -6.44 22.41
N GLU A 286 -21.93 -5.42 21.59
CA GLU A 286 -21.59 -5.41 20.17
C GLU A 286 -20.11 -5.82 19.90
N GLU A 287 -19.91 -6.83 19.07
CA GLU A 287 -18.61 -7.45 18.84
C GLU A 287 -17.85 -6.77 17.67
N THR A 288 -17.31 -5.58 17.95
CA THR A 288 -16.36 -4.89 17.07
C THR A 288 -14.93 -5.42 17.27
N LEU A 289 -13.98 -5.07 16.38
CA LEU A 289 -12.58 -5.43 16.61
C LEU A 289 -11.98 -4.75 17.83
N ASN A 290 -12.34 -3.49 18.10
CA ASN A 290 -11.89 -2.83 19.32
C ASN A 290 -12.44 -3.56 20.56
N HIS A 291 -13.69 -4.01 20.51
CA HIS A 291 -14.25 -4.86 21.55
C HIS A 291 -13.46 -6.17 21.70
N ILE A 292 -13.26 -6.94 20.63
CA ILE A 292 -12.54 -8.22 20.67
C ILE A 292 -11.14 -8.07 21.25
N PHE A 293 -10.39 -7.05 20.81
CA PHE A 293 -8.97 -6.92 21.14
C PHE A 293 -8.68 -6.07 22.36
N PHE A 294 -9.62 -5.27 22.86
CA PHE A 294 -9.36 -4.37 23.99
C PHE A 294 -10.43 -4.43 25.08
N SER A 295 -11.70 -4.26 24.74
CA SER A 295 -12.76 -4.05 25.75
C SER A 295 -13.41 -5.33 26.28
N CYS A 296 -13.29 -6.45 25.57
CA CYS A 296 -13.86 -7.73 26.01
C CYS A 296 -13.20 -8.21 27.31
N VAL A 297 -13.97 -8.85 28.20
CA VAL A 297 -13.50 -9.41 29.47
C VAL A 297 -12.27 -10.32 29.29
N SER A 298 -12.23 -11.12 28.23
CA SER A 298 -11.08 -11.98 27.92
C SER A 298 -9.86 -11.19 27.45
N ALA A 299 -10.06 -10.08 26.74
CA ALA A 299 -8.97 -9.22 26.28
C ALA A 299 -8.39 -8.42 27.45
N GLN A 300 -9.24 -7.82 28.29
CA GLN A 300 -8.83 -7.08 29.49
C GLN A 300 -8.01 -7.95 30.43
N PHE A 301 -8.43 -9.20 30.65
CA PHE A 301 -7.65 -10.16 31.44
C PHE A 301 -6.24 -10.39 30.87
N LEU A 302 -6.12 -10.69 29.58
CA LEU A 302 -4.82 -10.99 28.96
C LEU A 302 -3.92 -9.75 28.85
N TRP A 303 -4.47 -8.57 28.56
CA TRP A 303 -3.75 -7.31 28.64
C TRP A 303 -3.28 -7.02 30.07
N GLY A 304 -4.11 -7.30 31.07
CA GLY A 304 -3.77 -7.18 32.49
C GLY A 304 -2.57 -8.05 32.86
N CYS A 305 -2.57 -9.33 32.46
CA CYS A 305 -1.43 -10.22 32.68
C CYS A 305 -0.16 -9.73 31.99
N LEU A 306 -0.27 -9.27 30.73
CA LEU A 306 0.88 -8.75 29.99
C LEU A 306 1.45 -7.48 30.65
N ARG A 307 0.56 -6.59 31.10
CA ARG A 307 0.91 -5.34 31.80
C ARG A 307 1.64 -5.61 33.11
N GLU A 308 1.21 -6.61 33.88
CA GLU A 308 1.87 -6.96 35.15
C GLU A 308 3.29 -7.51 34.93
N VAL A 309 3.55 -8.25 33.84
CA VAL A 309 4.90 -8.75 33.52
C VAL A 309 5.81 -7.68 32.94
N ILE A 310 5.29 -6.86 32.02
CA ILE A 310 6.13 -5.97 31.19
C ILE A 310 6.23 -4.55 31.78
N GLY A 311 5.29 -4.18 32.64
CA GLY A 311 5.12 -2.80 33.10
C GLY A 311 4.61 -1.88 31.99
N GLY A 312 4.26 -0.64 32.37
CA GLY A 312 3.67 0.37 31.49
C GLY A 312 2.15 0.51 31.64
N VAL A 313 1.54 1.37 30.83
CA VAL A 313 0.11 1.67 30.93
C VAL A 313 -0.71 0.56 30.29
N TRP A 314 -0.49 0.25 29.00
CA TRP A 314 -1.20 -0.81 28.25
C TRP A 314 -2.73 -0.84 28.44
N CYS A 315 -3.35 0.31 28.71
CA CYS A 315 -4.79 0.46 28.96
C CYS A 315 -5.52 1.03 27.74
N ASN A 316 -5.17 0.55 26.55
CA ASN A 316 -5.74 1.05 25.31
C ASN A 316 -7.16 0.50 25.11
N THR A 317 -8.05 1.31 24.55
CA THR A 317 -9.42 0.90 24.20
C THR A 317 -9.61 0.67 22.71
N ASN A 318 -8.63 1.09 21.90
CA ASN A 318 -8.66 1.00 20.44
C ASN A 318 -7.24 0.89 19.88
N PHE A 319 -7.15 0.52 18.59
CA PHE A 319 -5.86 0.35 17.92
C PHE A 319 -5.07 1.66 17.72
N PRO A 320 -5.68 2.81 17.34
CA PRO A 320 -4.96 4.09 17.26
C PRO A 320 -4.19 4.48 18.53
N ASP A 321 -4.81 4.32 19.72
CA ASP A 321 -4.15 4.63 21.00
C ASP A 321 -2.96 3.70 21.24
N LEU A 322 -3.14 2.40 20.99
CA LEU A 322 -2.06 1.42 21.06
C LEU A 322 -0.91 1.78 20.11
N LEU A 323 -1.23 2.22 18.90
CA LEU A 323 -0.22 2.63 17.92
C LEU A 323 0.57 3.85 18.40
N ALA A 324 -0.11 4.86 18.96
CA ALA A 324 0.53 6.04 19.52
C ALA A 324 1.50 5.68 20.67
N GLU A 325 1.08 4.79 21.58
CA GLU A 325 1.94 4.29 22.68
C GLU A 325 3.20 3.58 22.15
N ILE A 326 3.07 2.75 21.11
CA ILE A 326 4.21 2.05 20.48
C ILE A 326 5.15 3.04 19.80
N GLN A 327 4.60 4.04 19.10
CA GLN A 327 5.39 5.05 18.39
C GLN A 327 6.20 5.93 19.35
N ALA A 328 5.66 6.21 20.54
CA ALA A 328 6.36 6.92 21.61
C ALA A 328 7.52 6.11 22.23
N THR A 329 7.64 4.81 21.94
CA THR A 329 8.68 3.95 22.50
C THR A 329 10.02 4.05 21.73
N PRO A 330 11.18 3.96 22.41
CA PRO A 330 12.48 3.85 21.75
C PRO A 330 12.56 2.72 20.72
N ILE A 331 13.23 2.99 19.59
CA ILE A 331 13.29 2.09 18.43
C ILE A 331 13.83 0.70 18.80
N SER A 332 14.81 0.64 19.71
CA SER A 332 15.44 -0.59 20.18
C SER A 332 14.45 -1.61 20.77
N GLY A 333 13.40 -1.14 21.46
CA GLY A 333 12.39 -1.98 22.12
C GLY A 333 11.15 -2.29 21.26
N ARG A 334 10.96 -1.60 20.13
CA ARG A 334 9.73 -1.73 19.32
C ARG A 334 9.52 -3.14 18.78
N HIS A 335 10.61 -3.84 18.44
CA HIS A 335 10.53 -5.19 17.88
C HIS A 335 9.87 -6.17 18.87
N ILE A 336 10.32 -6.19 20.12
CA ILE A 336 9.77 -7.05 21.18
C ILE A 336 8.30 -6.69 21.44
N ARG A 337 7.96 -5.39 21.53
CA ARG A 337 6.56 -4.97 21.71
C ARG A 337 5.65 -5.44 20.58
N TRP A 338 6.07 -5.30 19.34
CA TRP A 338 5.31 -5.79 18.18
C TRP A 338 5.13 -7.31 18.17
N LEU A 339 6.16 -8.06 18.58
CA LEU A 339 6.05 -9.50 18.77
C LEU A 339 4.97 -9.82 19.81
N LEU A 340 5.02 -9.17 20.98
CA LEU A 340 4.08 -9.39 22.08
C LEU A 340 2.65 -9.05 21.67
N ILE A 341 2.43 -7.93 21.00
CA ILE A 341 1.12 -7.54 20.47
C ILE A 341 0.62 -8.56 19.46
N GLY A 342 1.48 -8.99 18.52
CA GLY A 342 1.12 -10.00 17.53
C GLY A 342 0.71 -11.33 18.18
N VAL A 343 1.45 -11.78 19.19
CA VAL A 343 1.16 -13.00 19.96
C VAL A 343 -0.12 -12.85 20.78
N LEU A 344 -0.29 -11.72 21.47
CA LEU A 344 -1.46 -11.43 22.28
C LEU A 344 -2.73 -11.37 21.44
N ALA A 345 -2.72 -10.57 20.37
CA ALA A 345 -3.84 -10.46 19.46
C ALA A 345 -4.17 -11.82 18.82
N TRP A 346 -3.15 -12.60 18.42
CA TRP A 346 -3.37 -13.96 17.90
C TRP A 346 -3.95 -14.91 18.95
N THR A 347 -3.53 -14.80 20.21
CA THR A 347 -4.07 -15.59 21.32
C THR A 347 -5.54 -15.26 21.55
N ILE A 348 -5.87 -13.98 21.71
CA ILE A 348 -7.26 -13.48 21.85
C ILE A 348 -8.11 -13.99 20.69
N TRP A 349 -7.63 -13.81 19.45
CA TRP A 349 -8.34 -14.19 18.24
C TRP A 349 -8.63 -15.70 18.17
N THR A 350 -7.63 -16.53 18.46
CA THR A 350 -7.79 -17.99 18.40
C THR A 350 -8.60 -18.55 19.56
N VAL A 351 -8.57 -17.92 20.74
CA VAL A 351 -9.45 -18.25 21.87
C VAL A 351 -10.90 -17.93 21.50
N ARG A 352 -11.17 -16.70 21.04
CA ARG A 352 -12.50 -16.27 20.60
C ARG A 352 -13.04 -17.17 19.50
N ASN A 353 -12.25 -17.47 18.48
CA ASN A 353 -12.71 -18.31 17.36
C ASN A 353 -13.00 -19.75 17.79
N LYS A 354 -12.25 -20.30 18.75
CA LYS A 354 -12.54 -21.63 19.30
C LYS A 354 -13.88 -21.64 20.05
N LEU A 355 -14.16 -20.58 20.83
CA LEU A 355 -15.43 -20.40 21.50
C LEU A 355 -16.60 -20.25 20.50
N VAL A 356 -16.47 -19.35 19.52
CA VAL A 356 -17.57 -19.02 18.59
C VAL A 356 -17.83 -20.13 17.58
N ILE A 357 -16.77 -20.68 16.98
CA ILE A 357 -16.89 -21.62 15.85
C ILE A 357 -17.00 -23.06 16.34
N GLN A 358 -16.17 -23.46 17.30
CA GLN A 358 -16.14 -24.84 17.80
C GLN A 358 -17.02 -25.05 19.04
N ARG A 359 -17.68 -23.98 19.54
CA ARG A 359 -18.49 -24.00 20.77
C ARG A 359 -17.73 -24.57 21.97
N ALA A 360 -16.42 -24.36 21.99
CA ALA A 360 -15.51 -24.89 23.01
C ALA A 360 -14.95 -23.73 23.86
N PRO A 361 -15.59 -23.39 24.99
CA PRO A 361 -15.09 -22.36 25.89
C PRO A 361 -13.76 -22.76 26.52
N LEU A 362 -13.01 -21.78 26.98
CA LEU A 362 -11.85 -22.04 27.84
C LEU A 362 -12.32 -22.68 29.14
N ARG A 363 -11.58 -23.71 29.59
CA ARG A 363 -11.86 -24.34 30.89
C ARG A 363 -11.42 -23.41 32.02
N ARG A 364 -10.26 -22.76 31.87
CA ARG A 364 -9.74 -21.76 32.81
C ARG A 364 -9.23 -20.54 32.04
N ALA A 365 -9.36 -19.35 32.64
CA ALA A 365 -8.81 -18.12 32.05
C ALA A 365 -7.28 -18.21 31.88
N THR A 366 -6.59 -18.88 32.81
CA THR A 366 -5.14 -19.10 32.79
C THR A 366 -4.66 -19.96 31.62
N ASP A 367 -5.52 -20.80 31.02
CA ASP A 367 -5.20 -21.57 29.81
C ASP A 367 -4.85 -20.66 28.63
N ALA A 368 -5.46 -19.47 28.56
CA ALA A 368 -5.14 -18.48 27.54
C ALA A 368 -3.73 -17.90 27.74
N VAL A 369 -3.27 -17.73 28.99
CA VAL A 369 -1.91 -17.28 29.30
C VAL A 369 -0.89 -18.35 28.92
N PHE A 370 -1.16 -19.63 29.21
CA PHE A 370 -0.28 -20.72 28.74
C PHE A 370 -0.22 -20.80 27.21
N LYS A 371 -1.33 -20.55 26.52
CA LYS A 371 -1.36 -20.47 25.06
C LYS A 371 -0.53 -19.29 24.52
N LEU A 372 -0.63 -18.13 25.16
CA LEU A 372 0.21 -16.95 24.88
C LEU A 372 1.70 -17.30 25.00
N CYS A 373 2.10 -17.94 26.11
CA CYS A 373 3.47 -18.42 26.32
C CYS A 373 3.90 -19.43 25.26
N GLY A 374 3.01 -20.34 24.85
CA GLY A 374 3.28 -21.30 23.78
C GLY A 374 3.60 -20.63 22.44
N TYR A 375 2.84 -19.61 22.04
CA TYR A 375 3.14 -18.83 20.83
C TYR A 375 4.42 -18.00 20.96
N LEU A 376 4.68 -17.39 22.12
CA LEU A 376 5.95 -16.69 22.38
C LEU A 376 7.14 -17.63 22.25
N GLN A 377 7.06 -18.83 22.82
CA GLN A 377 8.10 -19.85 22.72
C GLN A 377 8.31 -20.29 21.26
N LEU A 378 7.22 -20.46 20.51
CA LEU A 378 7.27 -20.85 19.10
C LEU A 378 7.91 -19.77 18.21
N TRP A 379 7.69 -18.48 18.48
CA TRP A 379 8.17 -17.38 17.64
C TRP A 379 9.44 -16.70 18.16
N ARG A 380 9.87 -17.00 19.40
CA ARG A 380 11.16 -16.56 19.96
C ARG A 380 12.34 -16.79 19.00
N PRO A 381 12.50 -17.94 18.32
CA PRO A 381 13.61 -18.15 17.39
C PRO A 381 13.68 -17.15 16.23
N LEU A 382 12.55 -16.55 15.85
CA LEU A 382 12.50 -15.54 14.79
C LEU A 382 13.09 -14.19 15.24
N SER A 383 13.18 -13.94 16.55
CA SER A 383 13.70 -12.69 17.11
C SER A 383 15.22 -12.60 17.07
N ARG A 384 15.76 -11.37 17.23
CA ARG A 384 17.21 -11.13 17.33
C ARG A 384 17.78 -11.88 18.53
N HIS A 385 19.05 -12.31 18.46
CA HIS A 385 19.68 -13.06 19.55
C HIS A 385 19.59 -12.32 20.89
N GLN A 386 19.90 -11.02 20.89
CA GLN A 386 19.80 -10.14 22.06
C GLN A 386 18.39 -10.04 22.68
N ASP A 387 17.32 -10.23 21.88
CA ASP A 387 15.94 -10.12 22.33
C ASP A 387 15.44 -11.44 22.94
N ARG A 388 16.09 -12.57 22.63
CA ARG A 388 15.62 -13.92 22.98
C ARG A 388 15.62 -14.17 24.49
N ASP A 389 16.56 -13.57 25.22
CA ASP A 389 16.66 -13.75 26.66
C ASP A 389 15.56 -12.96 27.36
N ALA A 390 15.33 -11.71 26.95
CA ALA A 390 14.19 -10.92 27.43
C ALA A 390 12.85 -11.62 27.18
N ILE A 391 12.65 -12.23 26.00
CA ILE A 391 11.45 -13.02 25.69
C ILE A 391 11.33 -14.25 26.62
N THR A 392 12.45 -14.87 26.99
CA THR A 392 12.45 -16.04 27.89
C THR A 392 12.03 -15.66 29.30
N THR A 393 12.55 -14.53 29.80
CA THR A 393 12.13 -13.97 31.09
C THR A 393 10.63 -13.67 31.10
N ILE A 394 10.12 -12.98 30.07
CA ILE A 394 8.68 -12.70 29.92
C ILE A 394 7.85 -13.99 29.94
N ILE A 395 8.28 -15.05 29.23
CA ILE A 395 7.58 -16.35 29.23
C ILE A 395 7.54 -16.96 30.64
N SER A 396 8.66 -16.87 31.38
CA SER A 396 8.78 -17.40 32.75
C SER A 396 7.83 -16.68 33.69
N ASP A 397 7.82 -15.35 33.66
CA ASP A 397 7.00 -14.51 34.52
C ASP A 397 5.50 -14.69 34.24
N LEU A 398 5.12 -14.77 32.97
CA LEU A 398 3.73 -15.06 32.57
C LEU A 398 3.28 -16.45 33.06
N ARG A 399 4.16 -17.46 33.01
CA ARG A 399 3.84 -18.80 33.53
C ARG A 399 3.70 -18.80 35.04
N ALA A 400 4.61 -18.14 35.75
CA ALA A 400 4.56 -18.01 37.20
C ALA A 400 3.26 -17.32 37.64
N MET A 401 2.89 -16.22 36.98
CA MET A 401 1.63 -15.54 37.21
C MET A 401 0.40 -16.43 36.93
N ALA A 402 0.39 -17.14 35.80
CA ALA A 402 -0.71 -18.03 35.44
C ALA A 402 -0.91 -19.16 36.48
N LEU A 403 0.18 -19.66 37.07
CA LEU A 403 0.13 -20.63 38.15
C LEU A 403 -0.43 -20.03 39.44
N ARG A 404 -0.05 -18.80 39.80
CA ARG A 404 -0.61 -18.09 40.97
C ARG A 404 -2.10 -17.82 40.84
N LEU A 405 -2.58 -17.52 39.63
CA LEU A 405 -3.98 -17.24 39.35
C LEU A 405 -4.83 -18.50 39.15
N ALA A 406 -4.21 -19.68 39.02
CA ALA A 406 -4.94 -20.92 38.84
C ALA A 406 -5.58 -21.34 40.18
N PRO A 407 -6.86 -21.78 40.20
CA PRO A 407 -7.47 -22.30 41.41
C PRO A 407 -6.70 -23.53 41.91
N PRO A 408 -6.64 -23.77 43.24
CA PRO A 408 -5.97 -24.92 43.80
C PRO A 408 -6.54 -26.23 43.22
N LEU A 409 -5.71 -27.26 43.14
CA LEU A 409 -6.16 -28.59 42.72
C LEU A 409 -7.29 -29.05 43.66
N PRO A 410 -8.36 -29.68 43.14
CA PRO A 410 -9.35 -30.31 44.00
C PRO A 410 -8.64 -31.34 44.91
N PRO A 411 -9.10 -31.51 46.17
CA PRO A 411 -8.53 -32.51 47.07
C PRO A 411 -8.62 -33.90 46.41
N PRO A 412 -7.65 -34.79 46.68
CA PRO A 412 -7.72 -36.16 46.21
C PRO A 412 -9.05 -36.81 46.66
N PRO A 413 -9.64 -37.70 45.85
CA PRO A 413 -10.81 -38.44 46.29
C PRO A 413 -10.49 -39.18 47.60
N PRO A 414 -11.45 -39.33 48.52
CA PRO A 414 -11.24 -40.13 49.73
C PRO A 414 -10.74 -41.51 49.33
N GLU A 415 -9.72 -42.01 50.06
CA GLU A 415 -9.29 -43.40 49.88
C GLU A 415 -10.51 -44.31 50.08
N PRO A 416 -10.71 -45.31 49.21
CA PRO A 416 -11.82 -46.24 49.37
C PRO A 416 -11.66 -46.96 50.72
N ASP A 417 -12.71 -46.89 51.54
CA ASP A 417 -12.82 -47.60 52.82
C ASP A 417 -12.60 -49.12 52.69
#